data_AF-A0A2E4DTA2-F1
#
_entry.id   AF-A0A2E4DTA2-F1
#
_cell.length_a   1.000
_cell.length_b   1.000
_cell.length_c   1.000
_cell.angle_alpha   90.00
_cell.angle_beta   90.00
_cell.angle_gamma   90.00
#
_symmetry.space_group_name_H-M   'P 1'
#
loop_
_entity.id
_entity.type
_entity.pdbx_description
1 polymer ?
#
loop_
_entity_poly.entity_id
_entity_poly.type
_entity_poly.pdbx_seq_one_letter_code
_entity_poly.pdbx_strand_id
1 'polypeptide(L)'
;IGNVERKTERYERETPIEDRSAGIIGFENGCIGMLLQEIAGPNYQGGIIYGSDGIIDLTEGRARLLNNKSTDWEERPSDGKNQQVAQASELVEWIEGKTEHRGDAKNGRAAVEIIMAIYESARMHEVVQMPVRTLCSPLELMIDNGDLPVERPGRYDIRAFLLRGESMRPE
;
A
#
# COMPACT_ATOMS: atom_id res chain seq x y z
N ILE A 1 -12.82 6.31 5.11
CA ILE A 1 -13.54 5.10 5.57
C ILE A 1 -12.72 3.89 5.19
N GLY A 2 -12.52 2.96 6.11
CA GLY A 2 -11.76 1.73 5.89
C GLY A 2 -12.57 0.47 6.17
N ASN A 3 -12.13 -0.65 5.61
CA ASN A 3 -12.61 -1.98 5.95
C ASN A 3 -11.46 -3.00 5.83
N VAL A 4 -11.52 -4.06 6.64
CA VAL A 4 -10.52 -5.14 6.65
C VAL A 4 -11.21 -6.50 6.67
N GLU A 5 -10.63 -7.47 5.99
CA GLU A 5 -10.95 -8.88 6.10
C GLU A 5 -9.73 -9.57 6.72
N ARG A 6 -9.93 -10.37 7.76
CA ARG A 6 -8.92 -11.30 8.27
C ARG A 6 -9.59 -12.59 8.70
N LYS A 7 -9.29 -13.67 8.00
CA LYS A 7 -9.80 -15.03 8.18
C LYS A 7 -8.67 -16.05 8.31
N THR A 8 -7.47 -15.75 7.81
CA THR A 8 -6.27 -16.57 7.97
C THR A 8 -5.34 -16.07 9.07
N GLU A 9 -4.40 -16.92 9.48
CA GLU A 9 -3.34 -16.62 10.44
C GLU A 9 -2.07 -16.13 9.73
N ARG A 10 -2.20 -15.11 8.86
CA ARG A 10 -1.08 -14.62 8.05
C ARG A 10 -0.26 -13.52 8.72
N TYR A 11 1.05 -13.56 8.48
CA TYR A 11 2.03 -12.64 9.04
C TYR A 11 2.96 -12.09 7.93
N GLU A 12 3.53 -10.91 8.17
CA GLU A 12 4.72 -10.44 7.46
C GLU A 12 5.76 -9.97 8.49
N ARG A 13 6.95 -10.58 8.47
CA ARG A 13 8.05 -10.25 9.40
C ARG A 13 7.59 -10.27 10.86
N GLU A 14 6.95 -11.37 11.26
CA GLU A 14 6.37 -11.56 12.61
C GLU A 14 5.25 -10.58 13.00
N THR A 15 4.82 -9.70 12.09
CA THR A 15 3.68 -8.79 12.32
C THR A 15 2.41 -9.43 11.77
N PRO A 16 1.31 -9.53 12.54
CA PRO A 16 0.05 -10.05 12.02
C PRO A 16 -0.52 -9.08 10.98
N ILE A 17 -1.02 -9.60 9.87
CA ILE A 17 -1.63 -8.79 8.80
C ILE A 17 -3.05 -9.29 8.48
N GLU A 18 -3.89 -8.40 7.98
CA GLU A 18 -5.23 -8.71 7.46
C GLU A 18 -5.13 -9.46 6.13
N ASP A 19 -6.13 -10.23 5.69
CA ASP A 19 -6.24 -10.90 4.37
C ASP A 19 -6.48 -9.96 3.19
N ARG A 20 -7.37 -8.98 3.37
CA ARG A 20 -7.71 -7.96 2.38
C ARG A 20 -8.05 -6.67 3.09
N SER A 21 -7.82 -5.54 2.43
CA SER A 21 -8.28 -4.25 2.96
C SER A 21 -8.72 -3.29 1.86
N ALA A 22 -9.61 -2.37 2.24
CA ALA A 22 -10.03 -1.25 1.40
C ALA A 22 -10.01 0.05 2.20
N GLY A 23 -9.63 1.14 1.55
CA GLY A 23 -9.70 2.49 2.12
C GLY A 23 -10.20 3.51 1.10
N ILE A 24 -11.13 4.37 1.51
CA ILE A 24 -11.53 5.59 0.81
C ILE A 24 -10.97 6.78 1.58
N ILE A 25 -10.13 7.58 0.91
CA ILE A 25 -9.39 8.70 1.46
C ILE A 25 -9.86 10.00 0.81
N GLY A 26 -10.22 10.99 1.61
CA GLY A 26 -10.43 12.37 1.13
C GLY A 26 -9.17 13.21 1.35
N PHE A 27 -8.73 13.91 0.31
CA PHE A 27 -7.62 14.86 0.38
C PHE A 27 -8.13 16.29 0.51
N GLU A 28 -7.31 17.18 1.08
CA GLU A 28 -7.66 18.60 1.32
C GLU A 28 -8.09 19.34 0.05
N ASN A 29 -7.51 18.99 -1.10
CA ASN A 29 -7.85 19.58 -2.40
C ASN A 29 -9.13 19.00 -3.05
N GLY A 30 -9.88 18.16 -2.33
CA GLY A 30 -11.10 17.50 -2.83
C GLY A 30 -10.85 16.25 -3.67
N CYS A 31 -9.60 15.82 -3.87
CA CYS A 31 -9.30 14.53 -4.47
C CYS A 31 -9.81 13.39 -3.57
N ILE A 32 -10.27 12.31 -4.19
CA ILE A 32 -10.67 11.08 -3.50
C ILE A 32 -9.77 9.95 -3.96
N GLY A 33 -9.07 9.32 -3.01
CA GLY A 33 -8.27 8.13 -3.24
C GLY A 33 -9.02 6.87 -2.83
N MET A 34 -8.80 5.79 -3.57
CA MET A 34 -9.23 4.46 -3.18
C MET A 34 -8.02 3.53 -3.16
N LEU A 35 -7.74 2.94 -2.00
CA LEU A 35 -6.68 1.94 -1.82
C LEU A 35 -7.33 0.57 -1.67
N LEU A 36 -6.93 -0.39 -2.51
CA LEU A 36 -7.46 -1.75 -2.52
C LEU A 36 -6.31 -2.74 -2.40
N GLN A 37 -6.26 -3.49 -1.30
CA GLN A 37 -5.24 -4.51 -1.05
C GLN A 37 -5.86 -5.89 -1.27
N GLU A 38 -5.34 -6.63 -2.26
CA GLU A 38 -5.75 -8.01 -2.61
C GLU A 38 -7.25 -8.24 -2.90
N ILE A 39 -7.99 -7.18 -3.23
CA ILE A 39 -9.40 -7.27 -3.63
C ILE A 39 -9.55 -7.71 -5.10
N ALA A 40 -8.68 -7.21 -5.98
CA ALA A 40 -8.70 -7.50 -7.42
C ALA A 40 -7.72 -8.61 -7.84
N GLY A 41 -7.13 -9.32 -6.87
CA GLY A 41 -6.07 -10.31 -7.08
C GLY A 41 -4.70 -9.84 -6.57
N PRO A 42 -3.72 -10.76 -6.49
CA PRO A 42 -2.38 -10.45 -5.99
C PRO A 42 -1.55 -9.67 -7.02
N ASN A 43 -0.54 -8.93 -6.53
CA ASN A 43 0.58 -8.37 -7.32
C ASN A 43 0.25 -7.27 -8.35
N TYR A 44 -0.81 -6.49 -8.15
CA TYR A 44 -0.98 -5.24 -8.92
C TYR A 44 -0.35 -4.05 -8.17
N GLN A 45 0.72 -3.50 -8.72
CA GLN A 45 1.29 -2.23 -8.29
C GLN A 45 1.05 -1.18 -9.37
N GLY A 46 0.28 -0.15 -9.02
CA GLY A 46 -0.20 0.85 -9.96
C GLY A 46 -1.53 1.43 -9.54
N GLY A 47 -2.24 2.02 -10.50
CA GLY A 47 -3.56 2.54 -10.27
C GLY A 47 -4.10 3.28 -11.48
N ILE A 48 -5.37 3.68 -11.36
CA ILE A 48 -6.02 4.54 -12.34
C ILE A 48 -6.22 5.91 -11.71
N ILE A 49 -5.76 6.95 -12.40
CA ILE A 49 -5.88 8.34 -11.98
C ILE A 49 -6.84 9.02 -12.94
N TYR A 50 -7.94 9.55 -12.39
CA TYR A 50 -8.91 10.33 -13.13
C TYR A 50 -8.66 11.82 -12.87
N GLY A 51 -8.50 12.58 -13.95
CA GLY A 51 -8.39 14.04 -13.91
C GLY A 51 -9.47 14.70 -14.76
N SER A 52 -9.57 16.02 -14.68
CA SER A 52 -10.50 16.80 -15.51
C SER A 52 -10.25 16.63 -17.01
N ASP A 53 -8.99 16.40 -17.38
CA ASP A 53 -8.52 16.42 -18.77
C ASP A 53 -8.24 15.02 -19.32
N GLY A 54 -8.49 13.97 -18.53
CA GLY A 54 -8.23 12.61 -18.97
C GLY A 54 -8.00 11.58 -17.85
N ILE A 55 -7.47 10.44 -18.26
CA ILE A 55 -7.22 9.26 -17.42
C ILE A 55 -5.78 8.82 -17.61
N ILE A 56 -5.12 8.45 -16.51
CA ILE A 56 -3.85 7.73 -16.53
C ILE A 56 -4.09 6.33 -15.99
N ASP A 57 -3.73 5.30 -16.75
CA ASP A 57 -3.59 3.93 -16.26
C ASP A 57 -2.11 3.61 -16.06
N LEU A 58 -1.70 3.48 -14.79
CA LEU A 58 -0.32 3.37 -14.36
C LEU A 58 -0.03 1.96 -13.86
N THR A 59 1.13 1.43 -14.25
CA THR A 59 1.78 0.27 -13.65
C THR A 59 3.25 0.59 -13.38
N GLU A 60 3.98 -0.30 -12.73
CA GLU A 60 5.43 -0.16 -12.55
C GLU A 60 6.22 -0.02 -13.87
N GLY A 61 5.70 -0.59 -14.96
CA GLY A 61 6.40 -0.65 -16.25
C GLY A 61 5.94 0.36 -17.29
N ARG A 62 4.80 1.03 -17.08
CA ARG A 62 4.21 1.96 -18.07
C ARG A 62 3.19 2.92 -17.47
N ALA A 63 2.99 4.05 -18.14
CA ALA A 63 1.78 4.85 -18.05
C ALA A 63 1.05 4.83 -19.38
N ARG A 64 -0.28 4.68 -19.38
CA ARG A 64 -1.13 4.94 -20.55
C ARG A 64 -1.96 6.17 -20.29
N LEU A 65 -1.99 7.10 -21.24
CA LEU A 65 -2.71 8.36 -21.12
C LEU A 65 -3.86 8.38 -22.12
N LEU A 66 -5.06 8.70 -21.65
CA LEU A 66 -6.22 8.99 -22.48
C LEU A 66 -6.68 10.40 -22.17
N ASN A 67 -6.72 11.29 -23.16
CA ASN A 67 -7.09 12.69 -22.99
C ASN A 67 -7.82 13.22 -24.23
N ASN A 68 -8.21 14.49 -24.20
CA ASN A 68 -8.95 15.13 -25.31
C ASN A 68 -8.14 15.37 -26.60
N LYS A 69 -6.84 15.03 -26.64
CA LYS A 69 -5.97 15.24 -27.80
C LYS A 69 -5.90 14.04 -28.73
N SER A 70 -6.33 12.86 -28.26
CA SER A 70 -6.27 11.60 -29.01
C SER A 70 -7.48 10.73 -28.68
N THR A 71 -8.01 10.01 -29.67
CA THR A 71 -9.04 8.98 -29.45
C THR A 71 -8.45 7.67 -28.94
N ASP A 72 -7.14 7.48 -29.11
CA ASP A 72 -6.40 6.29 -28.69
C ASP A 72 -5.54 6.58 -27.44
N TRP A 73 -5.26 5.51 -26.68
CA TRP A 73 -4.32 5.57 -25.56
C TRP A 73 -2.91 5.89 -26.05
N GLU A 74 -2.29 6.91 -25.46
CA GLU A 74 -0.86 7.20 -25.62
C GLU A 74 -0.07 6.35 -24.60
N GLU A 75 0.74 5.40 -25.08
CA GLU A 75 1.60 4.60 -24.21
C GLU A 75 2.93 5.31 -23.93
N ARG A 76 3.31 5.34 -22.65
CA ARG A 76 4.61 5.81 -22.16
C ARG A 76 5.28 4.69 -21.36
N PRO A 77 6.20 3.92 -21.96
CA PRO A 77 6.90 2.86 -21.24
C PRO A 77 7.89 3.45 -20.24
N SER A 78 8.26 2.65 -19.23
CA SER A 78 9.43 2.95 -18.39
C SER A 78 10.71 3.01 -19.23
N ASP A 79 11.73 3.69 -18.74
CA ASP A 79 13.04 3.77 -19.40
C ASP A 79 13.86 2.45 -19.30
N GLY A 80 13.26 1.40 -18.74
CA GLY A 80 13.87 0.07 -18.60
C GLY A 80 14.99 0.00 -17.57
N LYS A 81 15.27 1.08 -16.83
CA LYS A 81 16.30 1.04 -15.78
C LYS A 81 15.86 0.09 -14.67
N ASN A 82 16.83 -0.68 -14.17
CA ASN A 82 16.60 -1.49 -12.98
C ASN A 82 16.28 -0.56 -11.79
N GLN A 83 15.12 -0.75 -11.18
CA GLN A 83 14.62 0.13 -10.12
C GLN A 83 15.49 0.10 -8.86
N GLN A 84 16.07 -1.05 -8.53
CA GLN A 84 16.96 -1.18 -7.37
C GLN A 84 18.26 -0.39 -7.58
N VAL A 85 18.82 -0.43 -8.80
CA VAL A 85 19.98 0.37 -9.19
C VAL A 85 19.62 1.86 -9.19
N ALA A 86 18.48 2.23 -9.78
CA ALA A 86 18.04 3.63 -9.83
C ALA A 86 17.85 4.23 -8.43
N GLN A 87 17.24 3.48 -7.50
CA GLN A 87 17.08 3.92 -6.11
C GLN A 87 18.42 4.09 -5.40
N ALA A 88 19.36 3.15 -5.58
CA ALA A 88 20.70 3.25 -4.99
C ALA A 88 21.49 4.44 -5.57
N SER A 89 21.38 4.69 -6.88
CA SER A 89 22.01 5.85 -7.53
C SER A 89 21.44 7.17 -7.02
N GLU A 90 20.12 7.30 -6.89
CA GLU A 90 19.48 8.50 -6.34
C GLU A 90 19.92 8.76 -4.89
N LEU A 91 20.09 7.69 -4.09
CA LEU A 91 20.58 7.81 -2.71
C LEU A 91 22.00 8.40 -2.67
N VAL A 92 22.89 7.98 -3.58
CA VAL A 92 24.25 8.54 -3.71
C VAL A 92 24.18 10.01 -4.11
N GLU A 93 23.38 10.36 -5.12
CA GLU A 93 23.21 11.75 -5.56
C GLU A 93 22.69 12.65 -4.43
N TRP A 94 21.79 12.13 -3.59
CA TRP A 94 21.29 12.85 -2.42
C TRP A 94 22.39 13.08 -1.37
N ILE A 95 23.17 12.04 -1.05
CA ILE A 95 24.33 12.15 -0.13
C ILE A 95 25.34 13.19 -0.63
N GLU A 96 25.53 13.29 -1.95
CA GLU A 96 26.40 14.25 -2.59
C GLU A 96 25.79 15.66 -2.75
N GLY A 97 24.54 15.87 -2.28
CA GLY A 97 23.85 17.17 -2.33
C GLY A 97 23.38 17.58 -3.73
N LYS A 98 23.24 16.62 -4.66
CA LYS A 98 22.86 16.87 -6.05
C LYS A 98 21.35 16.84 -6.30
N THR A 99 20.59 16.19 -5.41
CA THR A 99 19.14 16.02 -5.53
C THR A 99 18.46 16.01 -4.16
N GLU A 100 17.13 16.12 -4.14
CA GLU A 100 16.31 15.78 -2.98
C GLU A 100 15.91 14.31 -3.03
N HIS A 101 15.96 13.61 -1.89
CA HIS A 101 15.60 12.20 -1.85
C HIS A 101 14.09 12.01 -1.88
N ARG A 102 13.58 11.31 -2.89
CA ARG A 102 12.14 10.98 -3.01
C ARG A 102 11.65 10.06 -1.89
N GLY A 103 12.55 9.23 -1.36
CA GLY A 103 12.33 8.35 -0.21
C GLY A 103 12.43 9.03 1.16
N ASP A 104 12.29 10.36 1.24
CA ASP A 104 12.27 11.11 2.50
C ASP A 104 11.28 10.49 3.53
N ALA A 105 11.73 10.34 4.78
CA ALA A 105 10.98 9.75 5.87
C ALA A 105 9.60 10.39 6.08
N LYS A 106 9.42 11.68 5.75
CA LYS A 106 8.11 12.34 5.84
C LYS A 106 7.06 11.69 4.93
N ASN A 107 7.47 11.21 3.76
CA ASN A 107 6.60 10.52 2.80
C ASN A 107 6.23 9.13 3.34
N GLY A 108 7.20 8.40 3.88
CA GLY A 108 6.98 7.10 4.52
C GLY A 108 6.03 7.21 5.73
N ARG A 109 6.24 8.19 6.60
CA ARG A 109 5.36 8.48 7.74
C ARG A 109 3.92 8.76 7.29
N ALA A 110 3.74 9.59 6.26
CA ALA A 110 2.41 9.91 5.74
C ALA A 110 1.69 8.67 5.17
N ALA A 111 2.40 7.80 4.44
CA ALA A 111 1.85 6.56 3.94
C ALA A 111 1.41 5.61 5.07
N VAL A 112 2.25 5.43 6.10
CA VAL A 112 1.90 4.62 7.28
C VAL A 112 0.71 5.22 8.03
N GLU A 113 0.64 6.54 8.18
CA GLU A 113 -0.48 7.22 8.84
C GLU A 113 -1.80 6.99 8.09
N ILE A 114 -1.80 6.96 6.75
CA ILE A 114 -2.97 6.59 5.94
C ILE A 114 -3.39 5.14 6.21
N ILE A 115 -2.46 4.19 6.25
CA ILE A 115 -2.74 2.78 6.54
C ILE A 115 -3.36 2.63 7.94
N MET A 116 -2.76 3.28 8.95
CA MET A 116 -3.28 3.26 10.32
C MET A 116 -4.68 3.88 10.42
N ALA A 117 -4.96 4.95 9.67
CA ALA A 117 -6.29 5.54 9.62
C ALA A 117 -7.33 4.61 8.96
N ILE A 118 -6.94 3.81 7.96
CA ILE A 118 -7.81 2.80 7.35
C ILE A 118 -8.17 1.73 8.38
N TYR A 119 -7.19 1.19 9.11
CA TYR A 119 -7.45 0.21 10.17
C TYR A 119 -8.27 0.79 11.31
N GLU A 120 -7.96 1.99 11.77
CA GLU A 120 -8.72 2.67 12.83
C GLU A 120 -10.16 2.96 12.38
N SER A 121 -10.35 3.36 11.12
CA SER A 121 -11.68 3.56 10.55
C SER A 121 -12.48 2.26 10.47
N ALA A 122 -11.82 1.13 10.15
CA ALA A 122 -12.46 -0.18 10.17
C ALA A 122 -12.86 -0.59 11.60
N ARG A 123 -11.99 -0.33 12.59
CA ARG A 123 -12.22 -0.62 14.02
C ARG A 123 -13.35 0.21 14.63
N MET A 124 -13.43 1.49 14.29
CA MET A 124 -14.39 2.44 14.86
C MET A 124 -15.68 2.56 14.04
N HIS A 125 -15.71 2.01 12.83
CA HIS A 125 -16.81 2.14 11.87
C HIS A 125 -17.18 3.61 11.54
N GLU A 126 -16.20 4.50 11.52
CA GLU A 126 -16.38 5.93 11.24
C GLU A 126 -15.21 6.52 10.45
N VAL A 127 -15.35 7.77 10.01
CA VAL A 127 -14.27 8.50 9.35
C VAL A 127 -13.22 8.93 10.38
N VAL A 128 -11.97 8.54 10.17
CA VAL A 128 -10.83 9.02 10.96
C VAL A 128 -10.30 10.33 10.37
N GLN A 129 -10.26 11.38 11.20
CA GLN A 129 -9.63 12.65 10.85
C GLN A 129 -8.14 12.59 11.17
N MET A 130 -7.31 13.10 10.25
CA MET A 130 -5.87 13.20 10.46
C MET A 130 -5.53 14.39 11.39
N PRO A 131 -4.48 14.29 12.23
CA PRO A 131 -3.60 13.13 12.39
C PRO A 131 -4.25 12.01 13.21
N VAL A 132 -3.84 10.76 12.95
CA VAL A 132 -4.30 9.60 13.72
C VAL A 132 -3.90 9.76 15.18
N ARG A 133 -4.84 9.55 16.11
CA ARG A 133 -4.62 9.72 17.55
C ARG A 133 -4.26 8.42 18.26
N THR A 134 -4.60 7.28 17.67
CA THR A 134 -4.26 5.95 18.16
C THR A 134 -2.78 5.67 17.89
N LEU A 135 -2.00 5.43 18.95
CA LEU A 135 -0.54 5.30 18.89
C LEU A 135 -0.03 3.84 18.87
N CYS A 136 -0.95 2.88 18.95
CA CYS A 136 -0.69 1.46 18.74
C CYS A 136 -1.31 1.00 17.41
N SER A 137 -1.05 -0.24 16.99
CA SER A 137 -1.65 -0.81 15.78
C SER A 137 -3.16 -1.03 15.98
N PRO A 138 -4.05 -0.36 15.21
CA PRO A 138 -5.48 -0.62 15.31
C PRO A 138 -5.87 -2.03 14.84
N LEU A 139 -5.07 -2.62 13.94
CA LEU A 139 -5.26 -4.00 13.50
C LEU A 139 -4.98 -4.99 14.64
N GLU A 140 -3.88 -4.81 15.38
CA GLU A 140 -3.57 -5.64 16.54
C GLU A 140 -4.64 -5.49 17.62
N LEU A 141 -5.11 -4.27 17.89
CA LEU A 141 -6.24 -4.06 18.82
C LEU A 141 -7.49 -4.85 18.41
N MET A 142 -7.86 -4.86 17.13
CA MET A 142 -8.99 -5.66 16.64
C MET A 142 -8.76 -7.16 16.82
N ILE A 143 -7.52 -7.64 16.63
CA ILE A 143 -7.17 -9.04 16.84
C ILE A 143 -7.25 -9.41 18.33
N ASP A 144 -6.64 -8.60 19.19
CA ASP A 144 -6.57 -8.83 20.64
C ASP A 144 -7.97 -8.77 21.31
N ASN A 145 -8.85 -7.92 20.80
CA ASN A 145 -10.25 -7.84 21.24
C ASN A 145 -11.11 -9.00 20.73
N GLY A 146 -10.62 -9.79 19.77
CA GLY A 146 -11.36 -10.89 19.15
C GLY A 146 -12.31 -10.47 18.02
N ASP A 147 -12.21 -9.24 17.52
CA ASP A 147 -13.05 -8.71 16.43
C ASP A 147 -12.71 -9.37 15.08
N LEU A 148 -11.48 -9.88 14.93
CA LEU A 148 -10.95 -10.50 13.72
C LEU A 148 -10.49 -11.95 13.97
N PRO A 149 -11.42 -12.88 14.25
CA PRO A 149 -11.08 -14.27 14.55
C PRO A 149 -10.47 -14.98 13.33
N VAL A 150 -9.48 -15.84 13.60
CA VAL A 150 -8.96 -16.78 12.60
C VAL A 150 -9.99 -17.88 12.36
N GLU A 151 -10.49 -17.99 11.14
CA GLU A 151 -11.40 -19.05 10.72
C GLU A 151 -10.68 -20.16 9.92
N ARG A 152 -9.50 -19.85 9.39
CA ARG A 152 -8.67 -20.73 8.56
C ARG A 152 -7.27 -20.79 9.19
N PRO A 153 -7.07 -21.67 10.18
CA PRO A 153 -5.84 -21.69 10.97
C PRO A 153 -4.64 -22.22 10.17
N GLY A 154 -3.44 -21.89 10.65
CA GLY A 154 -2.19 -22.33 10.06
C GLY A 154 -1.26 -21.15 9.83
N ARG A 155 -0.57 -20.72 10.90
CA ARG A 155 0.38 -19.61 10.87
C ARG A 155 1.38 -19.72 9.72
N TYR A 156 1.53 -18.64 8.96
CA TYR A 156 2.54 -18.52 7.92
C TYR A 156 2.98 -17.08 7.70
N ASP A 157 4.25 -16.92 7.31
CA ASP A 157 4.77 -15.64 6.84
C ASP A 157 4.64 -15.55 5.31
N ILE A 158 4.05 -14.47 4.79
CA ILE A 158 3.83 -14.29 3.35
C ILE A 158 5.15 -14.23 2.56
N ARG A 159 6.28 -13.96 3.23
CA ARG A 159 7.62 -13.89 2.65
C ARG A 159 8.38 -15.21 2.73
N ALA A 160 7.79 -16.27 3.28
CA ALA A 160 8.46 -17.57 3.44
C ALA A 160 9.05 -18.11 2.12
N PHE A 161 8.47 -17.75 0.96
CA PHE A 161 9.00 -18.12 -0.36
C PHE A 161 10.37 -17.52 -0.70
N LEU A 162 10.80 -16.45 -0.01
CA LEU A 162 12.12 -15.83 -0.20
C LEU A 162 13.24 -16.60 0.52
N LEU A 163 12.88 -17.44 1.50
CA LEU A 163 13.84 -18.21 2.28
C LEU A 163 14.32 -19.40 1.46
N ARG A 164 15.64 -19.47 1.23
CA ARG A 164 16.28 -20.62 0.57
C ARG A 164 16.90 -21.51 1.64
N GLY A 165 16.34 -22.72 1.83
CA GLY A 165 16.96 -23.77 2.64
C GLY A 165 16.68 -23.70 4.15
N GLU A 166 15.91 -22.72 4.63
CA GLU A 166 15.49 -22.61 6.02
C GLU A 166 14.00 -22.96 6.15
N SER A 167 13.64 -23.84 7.09
CA SER A 167 12.26 -24.25 7.31
C SER A 167 11.59 -23.41 8.40
N MET A 168 10.65 -22.54 8.02
CA MET A 168 9.68 -21.96 8.94
C MET A 168 8.54 -22.97 9.12
N ARG A 169 8.77 -24.04 9.87
CA ARG A 169 7.65 -24.85 10.37
C ARG A 169 7.08 -24.11 11.58
N PRO A 170 5.76 -23.89 11.65
CA PRO A 170 5.17 -23.41 12.89
C PRO A 170 5.50 -24.42 14.00
N GLU A 171 5.93 -23.91 15.17
CA GLU A 171 6.04 -24.71 16.39
C GLU A 171 4.68 -25.27 16.81
#